data_AF-W2T1Z3-F1
#
_entry.id   AF-W2T1Z3-F1
#
_cell.length_a   1.000
_cell.length_b   1.000
_cell.length_c   1.000
_cell.angle_alpha   90.00
_cell.angle_beta   90.00
_cell.angle_gamma   90.00
#
_symmetry.space_group_name_H-M   'P 1'
#
loop_
_entity.id
_entity.type
_entity.pdbx_description
1 polymer ?
#
loop_
_entity_poly.entity_id
_entity_poly.type
_entity_poly.pdbx_seq_one_letter_code
_entity_poly.pdbx_strand_id
1 'polypeptide(L)'
;ELLFLSELAHDFLKGKLQSSVALWVYGFTNYPKSPDLSKTHRNYEDFVTELRNVVYTNIKDPLTTGRAIEVLNKLQDNAKQANCLVFFSAQENTKLLPMLDPQNANFERIVAVGFNSTDLNEVVGDRGTAVPVPRYYLDGHVQNVLDAIYGRYVPETTEEPETTPKPLPSTTLKPIKTTDMYNFGKEENHYEIEHRFLVLLGYDFFEELPQSSLGLWAYGYTRYTKSPNLDKMSRNYEEFINDMENMEYTHTNDPLTTA
;
A
#
# COMPACT_ATOMS: atom_id res chain seq x y z
N GLU A 1 0.25 -3.14 2.81
CA GLU A 1 0.27 -1.98 3.72
C GLU A 1 1.66 -1.70 4.35
N LEU A 2 2.33 -2.63 5.03
CA LEU A 2 3.62 -2.35 5.69
C LEU A 2 4.73 -1.85 4.75
N LEU A 3 4.81 -2.39 3.53
CA LEU A 3 5.77 -1.90 2.53
C LEU A 3 5.50 -0.44 2.15
N PHE A 4 4.21 -0.05 2.03
CA PHE A 4 3.81 1.32 1.71
C PHE A 4 4.25 2.27 2.82
N LEU A 5 4.01 1.89 4.08
CA LEU A 5 4.47 2.65 5.24
C LEU A 5 5.99 2.79 5.27
N SER A 6 6.73 1.74 4.91
CA SER A 6 8.19 1.78 4.81
C SER A 6 8.65 2.83 3.80
N GLU A 7 8.10 2.81 2.58
CA GLU A 7 8.48 3.75 1.51
C GLU A 7 8.05 5.18 1.83
N LEU A 8 6.84 5.37 2.34
CA LEU A 8 6.37 6.67 2.80
C LEU A 8 7.29 7.25 3.88
N ALA A 9 7.66 6.45 4.87
CA ALA A 9 8.54 6.89 5.95
C ALA A 9 9.97 7.15 5.46
N HIS A 10 10.47 6.34 4.52
CA HIS A 10 11.76 6.55 3.89
C HIS A 10 11.84 7.95 3.27
N ASP A 11 10.88 8.31 2.43
CA ASP A 11 10.87 9.57 1.71
C ASP A 11 10.58 10.76 2.64
N PHE A 12 9.68 10.58 3.61
CA PHE A 12 9.36 11.60 4.61
C PHE A 12 10.56 11.93 5.52
N LEU A 13 11.28 10.91 6.02
CA LEU A 13 12.40 11.07 6.96
C LEU A 13 13.72 11.44 6.27
N LYS A 14 13.87 11.15 4.96
CA LYS A 14 15.00 11.66 4.16
C LYS A 14 14.83 13.12 3.72
N GLY A 15 13.63 13.68 3.86
CA GLY A 15 13.33 15.07 3.52
C GLY A 15 14.22 16.09 4.25
N LYS A 16 14.27 17.33 3.74
CA LYS A 16 15.12 18.41 4.29
C LYS A 16 14.62 19.02 5.61
N LEU A 17 13.44 18.62 6.08
CA LEU A 17 12.86 19.11 7.32
C LEU A 17 13.33 18.24 8.49
N GLN A 18 13.47 18.82 9.68
CA GLN A 18 13.66 18.05 10.90
C GLN A 18 12.34 17.33 11.25
N SER A 19 12.09 16.25 10.54
CA SER A 19 10.88 15.44 10.67
C SER A 19 11.10 14.29 11.64
N SER A 20 10.03 13.87 12.31
CA SER A 20 10.00 12.64 13.08
C SER A 20 8.63 11.99 12.96
N VAL A 21 8.57 10.68 13.15
CA VAL A 21 7.33 9.91 13.04
C VAL A 21 7.13 9.03 14.27
N ALA A 22 5.92 8.99 14.81
CA ALA A 22 5.49 7.99 15.78
C ALA A 22 4.62 6.95 15.06
N LEU A 23 4.75 5.68 15.43
CA LEU A 23 3.95 4.59 14.88
C LEU A 23 2.98 4.07 15.94
N TRP A 24 1.72 3.89 15.55
CA TRP A 24 0.73 3.18 16.34
C TRP A 24 -0.09 2.29 15.43
N VAL A 25 -0.16 1.01 15.79
CA VAL A 25 -0.89 -0.01 15.02
C VAL A 25 -2.07 -0.49 15.85
N TYR A 26 -3.23 -0.61 15.21
CA TYR A 26 -4.45 -1.15 15.82
C TYR A 26 -4.88 -2.44 15.09
N GLY A 27 -5.93 -3.12 15.59
CA GLY A 27 -6.36 -4.41 15.05
C GLY A 27 -5.78 -5.62 15.79
N PHE A 28 -5.41 -6.65 15.01
CA PHE A 28 -4.84 -7.91 15.49
C PHE A 28 -3.34 -7.78 15.72
N THR A 29 -2.96 -7.07 16.78
CA THR A 29 -1.57 -6.73 17.10
C THR A 29 -1.35 -6.65 18.62
N ASN A 30 -0.10 -6.78 19.06
CA ASN A 30 0.30 -6.61 20.46
C ASN A 30 0.56 -5.15 20.86
N TYR A 31 0.34 -4.19 19.95
CA TYR A 31 0.49 -2.78 20.28
C TYR A 31 -0.50 -2.34 21.38
N PRO A 32 -0.12 -1.35 22.20
CA PRO A 32 -1.03 -0.78 23.20
C PRO A 32 -2.33 -0.26 22.59
N LYS A 33 -3.38 -0.21 23.40
CA LYS A 33 -4.70 0.26 22.96
C LYS A 33 -4.79 1.78 22.72
N SER A 34 -3.72 2.52 22.99
CA SER A 34 -3.59 3.95 22.76
C SER A 34 -2.19 4.30 22.24
N PRO A 35 -2.05 5.31 21.37
CA PRO A 35 -0.75 5.73 20.87
C PRO A 35 0.11 6.35 21.98
N ASP A 36 1.43 6.19 21.85
CA ASP A 36 2.43 6.83 22.70
C ASP A 36 3.25 7.81 21.86
N LEU A 37 2.89 9.09 21.92
CA LEU A 37 3.53 10.14 21.12
C LEU A 37 4.98 10.44 21.54
N SER A 38 5.43 9.91 22.69
CA SER A 38 6.81 10.10 23.14
C SER A 38 7.81 9.23 22.36
N LYS A 39 7.32 8.15 21.72
CA LYS A 39 8.12 7.24 20.91
C LYS A 39 8.14 7.70 19.45
N THR A 40 9.14 8.52 19.13
CA THR A 40 9.33 9.06 17.78
C THR A 40 10.65 8.61 17.17
N HIS A 41 10.62 8.39 15.87
CA HIS A 41 11.77 8.03 15.05
C HIS A 41 12.19 9.21 14.20
N ARG A 42 13.49 9.51 14.18
CA ARG A 42 14.08 10.62 13.41
C ARG A 42 14.85 10.17 12.17
N ASN A 43 15.03 8.87 12.01
CA ASN A 43 15.68 8.29 10.85
C ASN A 43 14.95 7.02 10.43
N TYR A 44 15.16 6.66 9.17
CA TYR A 44 14.49 5.54 8.53
C TYR A 44 14.82 4.19 9.16
N GLU A 45 16.08 3.96 9.56
CA GLU A 45 16.51 2.66 10.09
C GLU A 45 15.84 2.31 11.42
N ASP A 46 15.72 3.29 12.32
CA ASP A 46 15.02 3.12 13.59
C ASP A 46 13.53 2.85 13.35
N PHE A 47 12.90 3.60 12.44
CA PHE A 47 11.49 3.41 12.09
C PHE A 47 11.23 2.01 11.51
N VAL A 48 12.04 1.56 10.55
CA VAL A 48 11.89 0.24 9.93
C VAL A 48 12.13 -0.87 10.95
N THR A 49 13.02 -0.66 11.92
CA THR A 49 13.21 -1.61 13.02
C THR A 49 11.93 -1.78 13.84
N GLU A 50 11.21 -0.70 14.14
CA GLU A 50 9.88 -0.81 14.77
C GLU A 50 8.84 -1.44 13.85
N LEU A 51 8.83 -1.06 12.56
CA LEU A 51 7.89 -1.58 11.56
C LEU A 51 8.01 -3.10 11.39
N ARG A 52 9.24 -3.66 11.44
CA ARG A 52 9.49 -5.11 11.41
C ARG A 52 8.89 -5.87 12.61
N ASN A 53 8.61 -5.18 13.72
CA ASN A 53 7.96 -5.76 14.88
C ASN A 53 6.43 -5.75 14.77
N VAL A 54 5.87 -5.15 13.71
CA VAL A 54 4.43 -5.21 13.43
C VAL A 54 4.09 -6.60 12.90
N VAL A 55 3.52 -7.42 13.76
CA VAL A 55 3.14 -8.80 13.45
C VAL A 55 1.66 -9.03 13.73
N TYR A 56 1.00 -9.78 12.85
CA TYR A 56 -0.34 -10.28 13.12
C TYR A 56 -0.33 -11.12 14.39
N THR A 57 -1.21 -10.78 15.33
CA THR A 57 -1.40 -11.55 16.55
C THR A 57 -2.89 -11.82 16.75
N ASN A 58 -3.24 -13.09 16.81
CA ASN A 58 -4.61 -13.52 17.09
C ASN A 58 -4.97 -13.27 18.57
N ILE A 59 -5.45 -12.06 18.85
CA ILE A 59 -5.90 -11.63 20.18
C ILE A 59 -7.43 -11.66 20.28
N LYS A 60 -7.95 -11.85 21.49
CA LYS A 60 -9.40 -12.01 21.73
C LYS A 60 -10.22 -10.74 21.45
N ASP A 61 -9.65 -9.56 21.71
CA ASP A 61 -10.32 -8.26 21.54
C ASP A 61 -9.43 -7.32 20.72
N PRO A 62 -9.35 -7.49 19.39
CA PRO A 62 -8.65 -6.56 18.52
C PRO A 62 -9.35 -5.19 18.48
N LEU A 63 -8.59 -4.12 18.28
CA LEU A 63 -9.19 -2.79 18.07
C LEU A 63 -9.82 -2.71 16.68
N THR A 64 -11.11 -2.37 16.60
CA THR A 64 -11.76 -2.06 15.33
C THR A 64 -11.36 -0.66 14.84
N THR A 65 -11.52 -0.40 13.55
CA THR A 65 -11.30 0.94 12.95
C THR A 65 -12.07 2.04 13.69
N GLY A 66 -13.36 1.81 13.98
CA GLY A 66 -14.17 2.78 14.73
C GLY A 66 -13.65 3.04 16.14
N ARG A 67 -13.26 1.99 16.90
CA ARG A 67 -12.66 2.17 18.24
C ARG A 67 -11.30 2.86 18.17
N ALA A 68 -10.51 2.63 17.11
CA ALA A 68 -9.25 3.33 16.91
C ALA A 68 -9.47 4.83 16.68
N ILE A 69 -10.47 5.21 15.87
CA ILE A 69 -10.86 6.60 15.67
C ILE A 69 -11.32 7.23 17.00
N GLU A 70 -12.14 6.53 17.81
CA GLU A 70 -12.55 7.04 19.12
C GLU A 70 -11.37 7.29 20.07
N VAL A 71 -10.34 6.44 20.02
CA VAL A 71 -9.09 6.61 20.78
C VAL A 71 -8.34 7.84 20.29
N LEU A 72 -8.19 8.01 18.98
CA LEU A 72 -7.53 9.17 18.37
C LEU A 72 -8.27 10.48 18.70
N ASN A 73 -9.61 10.47 18.67
CA ASN A 73 -10.42 11.64 19.00
C ASN A 73 -10.24 12.11 20.46
N LYS A 74 -9.87 11.18 21.36
CA LYS A 74 -9.63 11.44 22.78
C LYS A 74 -8.14 11.68 23.09
N LEU A 75 -7.26 11.60 22.10
CA LEU A 75 -5.83 11.73 22.28
C LEU A 75 -5.47 13.12 22.83
N GLN A 76 -4.64 13.16 23.86
CA GLN A 76 -4.11 14.39 24.41
C GLN A 76 -2.67 14.57 23.97
N ASP A 77 -2.34 15.72 23.39
CA ASP A 77 -0.97 16.10 23.06
C ASP A 77 -0.59 17.43 23.72
N ASN A 78 -0.57 17.41 25.06
CA ASN A 78 -0.23 18.60 25.85
C ASN A 78 1.19 19.12 25.57
N ALA A 79 2.09 18.24 25.12
CA ALA A 79 3.47 18.55 24.81
C ALA A 79 3.68 19.02 23.36
N LYS A 80 2.62 19.01 22.52
CA LYS A 80 2.67 19.35 21.09
C LYS A 80 3.74 18.55 20.33
N GLN A 81 3.79 17.25 20.62
CA GLN A 81 4.73 16.31 20.01
C GLN A 81 4.39 16.00 18.55
N ALA A 82 3.13 16.14 18.14
CA ALA A 82 2.69 15.87 16.78
C ALA A 82 1.78 16.98 16.25
N ASN A 83 2.04 17.44 15.02
CA ASN A 83 1.22 18.43 14.31
C ASN A 83 0.48 17.84 13.11
N CYS A 84 0.79 16.60 12.71
CA CYS A 84 0.13 15.90 11.60
C CYS A 84 -0.30 14.49 12.06
N LEU A 85 -1.54 14.13 11.78
CA LEU A 85 -2.07 12.77 11.93
C LEU A 85 -2.22 12.12 10.56
N VAL A 86 -1.61 10.96 10.37
CA VAL A 86 -1.82 10.12 9.17
C VAL A 86 -2.51 8.83 9.59
N PHE A 87 -3.76 8.66 9.19
CA PHE A 87 -4.62 7.55 9.57
C PHE A 87 -4.76 6.58 8.39
N PHE A 88 -4.40 5.31 8.58
CA PHE A 88 -4.52 4.28 7.55
C PHE A 88 -5.72 3.39 7.83
N SER A 89 -6.50 3.08 6.80
CA SER A 89 -7.57 2.08 6.89
C SER A 89 -7.87 1.44 5.54
N ALA A 90 -8.14 0.13 5.56
CA ALA A 90 -8.70 -0.63 4.44
C ALA A 90 -10.15 -1.08 4.72
N GLN A 91 -10.86 -0.39 5.62
CA GLN A 91 -12.22 -0.74 6.02
C GLN A 91 -13.20 -0.52 4.84
N GLU A 92 -13.68 -1.60 4.22
CA GLU A 92 -14.57 -1.52 3.05
C GLU A 92 -15.82 -0.66 3.27
N ASN A 93 -16.50 -0.83 4.41
CA ASN A 93 -17.69 -0.04 4.75
C ASN A 93 -17.35 1.06 5.75
N THR A 94 -17.28 2.30 5.25
CA THR A 94 -16.90 3.49 6.04
C THR A 94 -18.11 4.26 6.58
N LYS A 95 -19.33 3.96 6.13
CA LYS A 95 -20.57 4.69 6.49
C LYS A 95 -20.92 4.67 7.98
N LEU A 96 -20.41 3.66 8.70
CA LEU A 96 -20.67 3.48 10.14
C LEU A 96 -19.48 3.92 11.00
N LEU A 97 -18.41 4.42 10.38
CA LEU A 97 -17.26 4.91 11.12
C LEU A 97 -17.58 6.28 11.74
N PRO A 98 -17.13 6.53 12.98
CA PRO A 98 -17.19 7.87 13.55
C PRO A 98 -16.26 8.81 12.76
N MET A 99 -16.60 10.10 12.78
CA MET A 99 -15.73 11.13 12.22
C MET A 99 -14.41 11.20 13.00
N LEU A 100 -13.28 11.25 12.28
CA LEU A 100 -11.94 11.45 12.84
C LEU A 100 -11.74 12.93 13.11
N ASP A 101 -11.95 13.29 14.37
CA ASP A 101 -12.01 14.66 14.85
C ASP A 101 -11.29 14.80 16.22
N PRO A 102 -9.95 14.73 16.25
CA PRO A 102 -9.15 14.89 17.46
C PRO A 102 -9.18 16.35 17.93
N GLN A 103 -10.15 16.66 18.81
CA GLN A 103 -10.30 18.01 19.39
C GLN A 103 -9.29 18.31 20.50
N ASN A 104 -8.73 17.27 21.13
CA ASN A 104 -7.81 17.39 22.27
C ASN A 104 -6.32 17.35 21.88
N ALA A 105 -6.02 17.09 20.60
CA ALA A 105 -4.70 17.16 20.02
C ALA A 105 -4.76 18.18 18.87
N ASN A 106 -3.97 19.26 18.96
CA ASN A 106 -4.00 20.35 17.97
C ASN A 106 -3.23 19.94 16.70
N PHE A 107 -3.70 18.90 16.01
CA PHE A 107 -3.19 18.53 14.70
C PHE A 107 -3.54 19.65 13.71
N GLU A 108 -2.51 20.24 13.11
CA GLU A 108 -2.64 21.20 12.02
C GLU A 108 -3.12 20.50 10.73
N ARG A 109 -2.90 19.18 10.64
CA ARG A 109 -3.20 18.39 9.46
C ARG A 109 -3.67 16.98 9.81
N ILE A 110 -4.72 16.54 9.13
CA ILE A 110 -5.25 15.18 9.21
C ILE A 110 -5.28 14.62 7.79
N VAL A 111 -4.54 13.53 7.57
CA VAL A 111 -4.54 12.79 6.31
C VAL A 111 -5.09 11.40 6.58
N ALA A 112 -6.09 10.96 5.83
CA ALA A 112 -6.58 9.59 5.87
C ALA A 112 -6.20 8.85 4.59
N VAL A 113 -5.41 7.80 4.72
CA VAL A 113 -4.99 6.94 3.62
C VAL A 113 -5.91 5.74 3.54
N GLY A 114 -6.74 5.73 2.49
CA GLY A 114 -7.68 4.66 2.20
C GLY A 114 -7.03 3.56 1.40
N PHE A 115 -6.44 2.57 2.07
CA PHE A 115 -5.78 1.46 1.39
C PHE A 115 -6.82 0.56 0.71
N ASN A 116 -6.42 -0.10 -0.38
CA ASN A 116 -7.33 -0.79 -1.30
C ASN A 116 -8.46 0.12 -1.82
N SER A 117 -8.11 1.37 -2.15
CA SER A 117 -9.03 2.40 -2.67
C SER A 117 -10.24 2.68 -1.79
N THR A 118 -10.11 2.48 -0.47
CA THR A 118 -11.18 2.75 0.49
C THR A 118 -11.50 4.25 0.54
N ASP A 119 -12.77 4.64 0.46
CA ASP A 119 -13.18 6.03 0.56
C ASP A 119 -13.35 6.46 2.03
N LEU A 120 -12.46 7.35 2.48
CA LEU A 120 -12.43 7.91 3.84
C LEU A 120 -12.86 9.39 3.88
N ASN A 121 -13.41 9.95 2.80
CA ASN A 121 -13.79 11.37 2.77
C ASN A 121 -14.78 11.74 3.88
N GLU A 122 -15.84 10.95 4.06
CA GLU A 122 -16.82 11.19 5.14
C GLU A 122 -16.21 11.01 6.55
N VAL A 123 -15.15 10.21 6.67
CA VAL A 123 -14.48 9.95 7.96
C VAL A 123 -13.69 11.17 8.41
N VAL A 124 -12.95 11.83 7.51
CA VAL A 124 -12.15 13.02 7.87
C VAL A 124 -12.93 14.33 7.79
N GLY A 125 -14.04 14.34 7.04
CA GLY A 125 -14.83 15.54 6.78
C GLY A 125 -13.97 16.69 6.24
N ASP A 126 -14.43 17.93 6.45
CA ASP A 126 -13.75 19.12 5.93
C ASP A 126 -12.43 19.45 6.65
N ARG A 127 -12.14 18.80 7.79
CA ARG A 127 -10.92 19.08 8.59
C ARG A 127 -9.70 18.34 8.04
N GLY A 128 -9.90 17.25 7.29
CA GLY A 128 -8.80 16.44 6.79
C GLY A 128 -8.85 16.21 5.28
N THR A 129 -7.90 15.42 4.80
CA THR A 129 -7.77 15.06 3.40
C THR A 129 -7.72 13.55 3.29
N ALA A 130 -8.66 12.94 2.56
CA ALA A 130 -8.61 11.52 2.25
C ALA A 130 -7.82 11.30 0.94
N VAL A 131 -6.91 10.34 0.96
CA VAL A 131 -6.12 9.93 -0.21
C VAL A 131 -6.36 8.43 -0.43
N PRO A 132 -7.08 8.04 -1.49
CA PRO A 132 -7.24 6.62 -1.81
C PRO A 132 -5.93 6.07 -2.37
N VAL A 133 -5.54 4.88 -1.94
CA VAL A 133 -4.35 4.17 -2.42
C VAL A 133 -4.77 2.76 -2.83
N PRO A 134 -4.57 2.36 -4.10
CA PRO A 134 -4.94 1.02 -4.55
C PRO A 134 -4.08 -0.04 -3.86
N ARG A 135 -4.57 -1.29 -3.84
CA ARG A 135 -3.82 -2.44 -3.28
C ARG A 135 -2.42 -2.55 -3.90
N TYR A 136 -2.34 -2.33 -5.21
CA TYR A 136 -1.12 -2.34 -6.01
C TYR A 136 -0.73 -0.89 -6.35
N TYR A 137 -0.15 -0.20 -5.38
CA TYR A 137 0.26 1.19 -5.53
C TYR A 137 1.58 1.32 -6.29
N LEU A 138 1.74 2.48 -6.91
CA LEU A 138 2.94 2.98 -7.59
C LEU A 138 3.58 4.11 -6.79
N ASP A 139 4.80 4.51 -7.15
CA ASP A 139 5.53 5.62 -6.51
C ASP A 139 4.72 6.93 -6.47
N GLY A 140 3.96 7.22 -7.53
CA GLY A 140 3.06 8.38 -7.59
C GLY A 140 2.01 8.39 -6.46
N HIS A 141 1.54 7.23 -6.01
CA HIS A 141 0.59 7.14 -4.90
C HIS A 141 1.26 7.43 -3.55
N VAL A 142 2.52 7.03 -3.38
CA VAL A 142 3.32 7.43 -2.19
C VAL A 142 3.50 8.95 -2.19
N GLN A 143 3.82 9.52 -3.36
CA GLN A 143 3.97 10.97 -3.53
C GLN A 143 2.67 11.72 -3.23
N ASN A 144 1.51 11.21 -3.64
CA ASN A 144 0.20 11.79 -3.32
C ASN A 144 -0.06 11.87 -1.81
N VAL A 145 0.31 10.82 -1.06
CA VAL A 145 0.20 10.85 0.41
C VAL A 145 1.20 11.82 1.04
N LEU A 146 2.44 11.89 0.55
CA LEU A 146 3.41 12.90 1.00
C LEU A 146 2.91 14.31 0.72
N ASP A 147 2.32 14.53 -0.44
CA ASP A 147 1.75 15.83 -0.84
C ASP A 147 0.60 16.21 0.07
N ALA A 148 -0.22 15.26 0.50
CA ALA A 148 -1.27 15.49 1.47
C ALA A 148 -0.67 15.87 2.82
N ILE A 149 0.35 15.14 3.28
CA ILE A 149 1.11 15.44 4.51
C ILE A 149 1.76 16.82 4.45
N TYR A 150 2.19 17.30 3.28
CA TYR A 150 2.76 18.63 3.10
C TYR A 150 1.72 19.73 2.82
N GLY A 151 0.45 19.37 2.65
CA GLY A 151 -0.64 20.32 2.37
C GLY A 151 -0.64 20.86 0.94
N ARG A 152 -0.09 20.11 -0.01
CA ARG A 152 -0.04 20.43 -1.43
C ARG A 152 -0.78 19.43 -2.32
N TYR A 153 -1.44 18.45 -1.71
CA TYR A 153 -2.24 17.48 -2.44
C TYR A 153 -3.40 18.14 -3.16
N VAL A 154 -3.50 17.83 -4.45
CA VAL A 154 -4.64 18.15 -5.28
C VAL A 154 -5.28 16.81 -5.62
N PRO A 155 -6.55 16.57 -5.25
CA PRO A 155 -7.25 15.37 -5.67
C PRO A 155 -7.23 15.31 -7.19
N GLU A 156 -6.67 14.24 -7.75
CA GLU A 156 -6.78 14.00 -9.19
C GLU A 156 -8.25 13.78 -9.51
N THR A 157 -8.88 14.78 -10.14
CA THR A 157 -10.03 14.52 -11.02
C THR A 157 -9.54 13.61 -12.13
N THR A 158 -10.36 12.63 -12.52
CA THR A 158 -10.10 11.52 -13.47
C THR A 158 -9.63 11.95 -14.87
N GLU A 159 -8.52 12.66 -14.96
CA GLU A 159 -7.75 12.92 -16.17
C GLU A 159 -6.31 12.57 -15.85
N GLU A 160 -5.96 11.36 -16.29
CA GLU A 160 -4.61 10.84 -16.38
C GLU A 160 -3.69 11.93 -16.96
N PRO A 161 -2.54 12.23 -16.35
CA PRO A 161 -1.60 13.18 -16.93
C PRO A 161 -1.15 12.64 -18.29
N GLU A 162 -1.50 13.32 -19.38
CA GLU A 162 -0.94 13.02 -20.70
C GLU A 162 0.59 13.22 -20.63
N THR A 163 1.31 12.11 -20.51
CA THR A 163 2.76 12.11 -20.68
C THR A 163 3.07 12.52 -22.11
N THR A 164 3.99 13.47 -22.24
CA THR A 164 4.53 13.87 -23.55
C THR A 164 5.13 12.62 -24.21
N PRO A 165 4.74 12.25 -25.44
CA PRO A 165 5.13 10.97 -26.01
C PRO A 165 6.65 10.91 -26.15
N LYS A 166 7.27 10.04 -25.35
CA LYS A 166 8.64 9.59 -25.55
C LYS A 166 8.69 8.94 -26.94
N PRO A 167 9.72 9.19 -27.77
CA PRO A 167 9.79 8.57 -29.09
C PRO A 167 9.68 7.05 -28.95
N LEU A 168 8.61 6.49 -29.52
CA LEU A 168 8.27 5.09 -29.41
C LEU A 168 9.45 4.25 -29.87
N PRO A 169 9.95 3.30 -29.05
CA PRO A 169 10.88 2.30 -29.53
C PRO A 169 10.23 1.57 -30.73
N SER A 170 10.92 1.52 -31.87
CA SER A 170 10.42 0.84 -33.08
C SER A 170 10.35 -0.69 -32.93
N THR A 171 10.77 -1.23 -31.79
CA THR A 171 10.93 -2.66 -31.56
C THR A 171 9.79 -3.19 -30.69
N THR A 172 8.89 -3.95 -31.29
CA THR A 172 7.88 -4.74 -30.56
C THR A 172 8.55 -5.94 -29.89
N LEU A 173 8.47 -6.03 -28.57
CA LEU A 173 8.91 -7.19 -27.79
C LEU A 173 7.71 -8.04 -27.36
N LYS A 174 7.93 -9.35 -27.24
CA LYS A 174 6.94 -10.31 -26.74
C LYS A 174 7.54 -11.26 -25.69
N PRO A 175 8.14 -10.76 -24.61
CA PRO A 175 8.78 -11.60 -23.61
C PRO A 175 7.75 -12.36 -22.77
N ILE A 176 8.18 -13.49 -22.21
CA ILE A 176 7.43 -14.24 -21.21
C ILE A 176 8.22 -14.17 -19.92
N LYS A 177 7.57 -13.75 -18.84
CA LYS A 177 8.10 -13.83 -17.49
C LYS A 177 7.63 -15.12 -16.84
N THR A 178 8.58 -15.90 -16.34
CA THR A 178 8.31 -17.09 -15.52
C THR A 178 8.71 -16.81 -14.07
N THR A 179 7.87 -17.21 -13.11
CA THR A 179 8.13 -17.00 -11.68
C THR A 179 7.89 -18.26 -10.85
N ASP A 180 8.75 -18.45 -9.85
CA ASP A 180 8.74 -19.59 -8.92
C ASP A 180 7.97 -19.22 -7.67
N MET A 181 6.75 -19.74 -7.55
CA MET A 181 5.95 -19.58 -6.35
C MET A 181 6.00 -20.83 -5.47
N TYR A 182 6.53 -21.94 -5.96
CA TYR A 182 6.58 -23.20 -5.21
C TYR A 182 7.47 -23.07 -3.97
N ASN A 183 8.63 -22.43 -4.13
CA ASN A 183 9.62 -22.28 -3.05
C ASN A 183 9.15 -21.37 -1.91
N PHE A 184 8.10 -20.58 -2.09
CA PHE A 184 7.46 -19.81 -1.02
C PHE A 184 6.57 -20.67 -0.11
N GLY A 185 6.21 -21.89 -0.54
CA GLY A 185 5.36 -22.77 0.24
C GLY A 185 4.00 -22.12 0.53
N LYS A 186 3.64 -22.03 1.81
CA LYS A 186 2.37 -21.47 2.31
C LYS A 186 2.51 -20.04 2.84
N GLU A 187 3.68 -19.41 2.66
CA GLU A 187 3.94 -18.06 3.17
C GLU A 187 3.29 -17.02 2.26
N GLU A 188 1.99 -16.76 2.44
CA GLU A 188 1.17 -15.86 1.60
C GLU A 188 1.82 -14.48 1.39
N ASN A 189 2.51 -13.95 2.41
CA ASN A 189 3.24 -12.68 2.32
C ASN A 189 4.31 -12.68 1.21
N HIS A 190 4.98 -13.80 0.96
CA HIS A 190 5.98 -13.88 -0.11
C HIS A 190 5.32 -13.80 -1.49
N TYR A 191 4.10 -14.33 -1.64
CA TYR A 191 3.34 -14.22 -2.88
C TYR A 191 2.95 -12.77 -3.15
N GLU A 192 2.49 -12.05 -2.12
CA GLU A 192 2.17 -10.62 -2.24
C GLU A 192 3.39 -9.77 -2.61
N ILE A 193 4.56 -10.07 -2.05
CA ILE A 193 5.82 -9.36 -2.36
C ILE A 193 6.21 -9.59 -3.83
N GLU A 194 6.21 -10.83 -4.30
CA GLU A 194 6.55 -11.14 -5.69
C GLU A 194 5.52 -10.52 -6.66
N HIS A 195 4.22 -10.63 -6.33
CA HIS A 195 3.16 -9.98 -7.11
C HIS A 195 3.40 -8.47 -7.21
N ARG A 196 3.78 -7.81 -6.11
CA ARG A 196 4.08 -6.38 -6.11
C ARG A 196 5.26 -6.05 -7.03
N PHE A 197 6.33 -6.83 -6.98
CA PHE A 197 7.48 -6.63 -7.88
C PHE A 197 7.04 -6.71 -9.35
N LEU A 198 6.20 -7.69 -9.70
CA LEU A 198 5.72 -7.86 -11.07
C LEU A 198 4.75 -6.75 -11.51
N VAL A 199 3.90 -6.23 -10.61
CA VAL A 199 3.06 -5.06 -10.87
C VAL A 199 3.93 -3.87 -11.33
N LEU A 200 4.99 -3.56 -10.58
CA LEU A 200 5.87 -2.44 -10.90
C LEU A 200 6.62 -2.68 -12.23
N LEU A 201 7.15 -3.90 -12.41
CA LEU A 201 7.78 -4.31 -13.66
C LEU A 201 6.84 -4.16 -14.86
N GLY A 202 5.58 -4.58 -14.72
CA GLY A 202 4.57 -4.49 -15.77
C GLY A 202 4.23 -3.06 -16.11
N TYR A 203 4.08 -2.20 -15.10
CA TYR A 203 3.84 -0.77 -15.29
C TYR A 203 4.96 -0.13 -16.12
N ASP A 204 6.20 -0.26 -15.67
CA ASP A 204 7.37 0.29 -16.37
C ASP A 204 7.52 -0.29 -17.78
N PHE A 205 7.23 -1.59 -17.95
CA PHE A 205 7.30 -2.26 -19.25
C PHE A 205 6.32 -1.64 -20.26
N PHE A 206 5.06 -1.45 -19.87
CA PHE A 206 4.04 -0.91 -20.79
C PHE A 206 4.16 0.60 -20.98
N GLU A 207 4.72 1.33 -20.02
CA GLU A 207 5.07 2.74 -20.18
C GLU A 207 6.20 2.92 -21.23
N GLU A 208 7.26 2.13 -21.12
CA GLU A 208 8.41 2.21 -22.04
C GLU A 208 8.14 1.55 -23.41
N LEU A 209 7.31 0.50 -23.45
CA LEU A 209 7.05 -0.32 -24.63
C LEU A 209 5.54 -0.53 -24.87
N PRO A 210 4.76 0.52 -25.15
CA PRO A 210 3.30 0.44 -25.23
C PRO A 210 2.76 -0.41 -26.39
N GLN A 211 3.59 -0.75 -27.37
CA GLN A 211 3.24 -1.62 -28.50
C GLN A 211 3.65 -3.09 -28.29
N SER A 212 4.32 -3.39 -27.17
CA SER A 212 4.78 -4.73 -26.83
C SER A 212 3.71 -5.51 -26.07
N SER A 213 3.92 -6.81 -25.90
CA SER A 213 3.04 -7.66 -25.09
C SER A 213 3.86 -8.45 -24.09
N LEU A 214 3.34 -8.64 -22.88
CA LEU A 214 4.03 -9.36 -21.81
C LEU A 214 3.23 -10.62 -21.43
N GLY A 215 3.86 -11.78 -21.51
CA GLY A 215 3.29 -13.03 -21.02
C GLY A 215 3.73 -13.29 -19.59
N LEU A 216 2.84 -13.84 -18.76
CA LEU A 216 3.14 -14.25 -17.41
C LEU A 216 2.81 -15.74 -17.21
N TRP A 217 3.69 -16.45 -16.53
CA TRP A 217 3.44 -17.81 -16.09
C TRP A 217 4.10 -18.07 -14.74
N ALA A 218 3.32 -18.48 -13.76
CA ALA A 218 3.80 -18.86 -12.44
C ALA A 218 3.54 -20.34 -12.19
N TYR A 219 4.48 -21.03 -11.55
CA TYR A 219 4.28 -22.40 -11.08
C TYR A 219 4.35 -22.47 -9.55
N GLY A 220 3.81 -23.54 -8.95
CA GLY A 220 3.72 -23.72 -7.51
C GLY A 220 2.27 -23.76 -7.03
N TYR A 221 1.98 -23.06 -5.93
CA TYR A 221 0.64 -22.98 -5.34
C TYR A 221 -0.14 -21.80 -5.91
N THR A 222 -0.40 -21.83 -7.22
CA THR A 222 -1.07 -20.76 -7.98
C THR A 222 -2.26 -21.32 -8.77
N ARG A 223 -3.02 -20.46 -9.45
CA ARG A 223 -4.14 -20.84 -10.34
C ARG A 223 -3.74 -20.98 -11.80
N TYR A 224 -2.47 -20.71 -12.13
CA TYR A 224 -1.97 -20.89 -13.48
C TYR A 224 -2.05 -22.34 -13.94
N THR A 225 -2.22 -22.53 -15.24
CA THR A 225 -2.12 -23.86 -15.85
C THR A 225 -0.73 -24.44 -15.69
N LYS A 226 -0.62 -25.77 -15.66
CA LYS A 226 0.68 -26.46 -15.49
C LYS A 226 1.67 -26.28 -16.66
N SER A 227 1.27 -25.59 -17.72
CA SER A 227 2.12 -25.23 -18.85
C SER A 227 1.90 -23.76 -19.22
N PRO A 228 2.95 -23.04 -19.67
CA PRO A 228 2.80 -21.68 -20.17
C PRO A 228 1.92 -21.68 -21.42
N ASN A 229 1.06 -20.67 -21.54
CA ASN A 229 0.21 -20.47 -22.71
C ASN A 229 0.69 -19.23 -23.48
N LEU A 230 1.39 -19.45 -24.60
CA LEU A 230 2.00 -18.38 -25.39
C LEU A 230 0.97 -17.55 -26.18
N ASP A 231 -0.27 -18.04 -26.29
CA ASP A 231 -1.37 -17.30 -26.91
C ASP A 231 -2.01 -16.29 -25.94
N LYS A 232 -1.71 -16.42 -24.63
CA LYS A 232 -2.15 -15.50 -23.57
C LYS A 232 -1.03 -14.52 -23.22
N MET A 233 -0.94 -13.45 -24.00
CA MET A 233 -0.02 -12.35 -23.77
C MET A 233 -0.84 -11.09 -23.49
N SER A 234 -0.56 -10.42 -22.38
CA SER A 234 -1.20 -9.15 -22.03
C SER A 234 -0.67 -8.05 -22.94
N ARG A 235 -1.57 -7.26 -23.53
CA ARG A 235 -1.26 -6.22 -24.52
C ARG A 235 -1.10 -4.83 -23.90
N ASN A 236 -1.54 -4.68 -22.66
CA ASN A 236 -1.45 -3.47 -21.89
C ASN A 236 -1.34 -3.84 -20.40
N TYR A 237 -1.12 -2.81 -19.57
CA TYR A 237 -0.95 -2.96 -18.13
C TYR A 237 -2.18 -3.55 -17.44
N GLU A 238 -3.39 -3.14 -17.82
CA GLU A 238 -4.64 -3.63 -17.21
C GLU A 238 -4.84 -5.14 -17.45
N GLU A 239 -4.64 -5.61 -18.69
CA GLU A 239 -4.65 -7.03 -19.04
C GLU A 239 -3.59 -7.82 -18.25
N PHE A 240 -2.44 -7.21 -17.95
CA PHE A 240 -1.36 -7.84 -17.19
C PHE A 240 -1.70 -7.95 -15.71
N ILE A 241 -2.29 -6.91 -15.12
CA ILE A 241 -2.78 -6.91 -13.74
C ILE A 241 -3.86 -7.96 -13.53
N ASN A 242 -4.81 -8.07 -14.46
CA ASN A 242 -5.86 -9.07 -14.40
C ASN A 242 -5.33 -10.51 -14.50
N ASP A 243 -4.29 -10.76 -15.31
CA ASP A 243 -3.68 -12.11 -15.37
C ASP A 243 -2.95 -12.47 -14.05
N MET A 244 -2.35 -11.47 -13.38
CA MET A 244 -1.66 -11.66 -12.10
C MET A 244 -2.56 -12.14 -10.95
N GLU A 245 -3.89 -11.98 -11.01
CA GLU A 245 -4.80 -12.58 -10.02
C GLU A 245 -4.61 -14.11 -9.91
N ASN A 246 -4.18 -14.76 -11.00
CA ASN A 246 -3.89 -16.20 -10.99
C ASN A 246 -2.65 -16.56 -10.17
N MET A 247 -1.85 -15.59 -9.75
CA MET A 247 -0.62 -15.76 -9.00
C MET A 247 -0.82 -15.86 -7.49
N GLU A 248 -1.99 -15.46 -6.98
CA GLU A 248 -2.29 -15.52 -5.55
C GLU A 248 -2.14 -16.94 -5.00
N TYR A 249 -1.65 -17.04 -3.76
CA TYR A 249 -1.51 -18.32 -3.08
C TYR A 249 -2.85 -19.06 -3.09
N THR A 250 -2.83 -20.26 -3.66
CA THR A 250 -3.99 -21.13 -3.74
C THR A 250 -3.64 -22.46 -3.11
N HIS A 251 -4.35 -22.81 -2.03
CA HIS A 251 -4.16 -24.09 -1.40
C HIS A 251 -4.51 -25.23 -2.37
N THR A 252 -3.51 -26.01 -2.76
CA THR A 252 -3.64 -27.17 -3.65
C THR A 252 -2.79 -28.33 -3.13
N ASN A 253 -3.27 -29.55 -3.32
CA ASN A 253 -2.54 -30.78 -2.94
C ASN A 253 -1.59 -31.25 -4.05
N ASP A 254 -1.63 -30.63 -5.22
CA ASP A 254 -0.83 -30.99 -6.40
C ASP A 254 -0.26 -29.71 -7.06
N PRO A 255 0.59 -28.94 -6.33
CA PRO A 255 1.26 -27.77 -6.88
C PRO A 255 2.25 -28.19 -7.96
N LEU A 256 2.45 -27.34 -8.98
CA LEU A 256 3.45 -27.62 -10.00
C LEU A 256 4.87 -27.38 -9.45
N THR A 257 5.73 -28.39 -9.57
CA THR A 257 7.14 -28.38 -9.14
C THR A 257 8.09 -28.43 -10.33
N THR A 258 9.35 -28.05 -10.12
CA THR A 258 10.43 -28.18 -11.11
C THR A 258 11.24 -29.49 -11.00
N ALA A 259 10.83 -30.38 -10.09
CA ALA A 259 11.43 -31.70 -9.87
C ALA A 259 10.57 -32.80 -10.51
#